data_AF-A0A3C0BBC4-F1
#
_entry.id   AF-A0A3C0BBC4-F1
#
_cell.length_a   1.000
_cell.length_b   1.000
_cell.length_c   1.000
_cell.angle_alpha   90.00
_cell.angle_beta   90.00
_cell.angle_gamma   90.00
#
_symmetry.space_group_name_H-M   'P 1'
#
loop_
_entity.id
_entity.type
_entity.pdbx_description
1 polymer ?
#
loop_
_entity_poly.entity_id
_entity_poly.type
_entity_poly.pdbx_seq_one_letter_code
_entity_poly.pdbx_strand_id
1 'polypeptide(L)'
;DEHDEQVYNKALENLNKFIKNGWLKQDEAPYLYIYAQTMNNKTQYGIVGCAAVDDYMNGVIKKHELTRKDKEEDRMKHVRITNANMEPVFFTYPAVAEIDKIVEHFVNNHKPEYDFTADDGFGHHFWVIRDSGIIDQLVNLFEEIPYTYVADGHHRTAAAALVGNEKRKNNPDHTGDEEYNFFLAVHFPSNQLTIIDYNRVVKDLNGLSKAEFFDKLGEVFQIEDMGTEIYKPNALHNFSMYIDEKWYSLTAKPGTYNDNDPIGVLDVTVLSDLVLDKVLGITDLRTSNRIDFVGGIRGLNEL
;
A
#
# COMPACT_ATOMS: atom_id res chain seq x y z
N ASP A 1 23.12 -5.34 16.61
CA ASP A 1 21.65 -5.41 16.63
C ASP A 1 21.15 -4.25 15.78
N GLU A 2 20.19 -4.48 14.90
CA GLU A 2 19.61 -3.43 14.05
C GLU A 2 18.76 -2.42 14.84
N HIS A 3 18.37 -2.76 16.07
CA HIS A 3 17.63 -1.89 16.99
C HIS A 3 18.51 -1.18 18.04
N ASP A 4 19.83 -1.16 17.86
CA ASP A 4 20.76 -0.44 18.74
C ASP A 4 20.60 1.08 18.58
N GLU A 5 20.73 1.83 19.68
CA GLU A 5 20.66 3.29 19.69
C GLU A 5 21.63 3.94 18.69
N GLN A 6 22.81 3.34 18.50
CA GLN A 6 23.81 3.81 17.54
C GLN A 6 23.29 3.85 16.10
N VAL A 7 22.37 2.96 15.73
CA VAL A 7 21.77 2.90 14.38
C VAL A 7 20.89 4.13 14.14
N TYR A 8 20.02 4.47 15.09
CA TYR A 8 19.14 5.63 14.96
C TYR A 8 19.90 6.95 15.06
N ASN A 9 20.90 7.04 15.94
CA ASN A 9 21.78 8.21 16.02
C ASN A 9 22.54 8.43 14.70
N LYS A 10 22.91 7.34 14.00
CA LYS A 10 23.51 7.44 12.67
C LYS A 10 22.53 7.98 11.63
N ALA A 11 21.24 7.65 11.72
CA ALA A 11 20.22 8.23 10.84
C ALA A 11 20.11 9.75 11.01
N LEU A 12 20.10 10.24 12.25
CA LEU A 12 20.12 11.68 12.54
C LEU A 12 21.41 12.36 12.03
N GLU A 13 22.57 11.73 12.23
CA GLU A 13 23.85 12.24 11.68
C GLU A 13 23.78 12.38 10.15
N ASN A 14 23.24 11.38 9.46
CA ASN A 14 23.10 11.38 8.01
C ASN A 14 22.11 12.45 7.52
N LEU A 15 20.96 12.62 8.19
CA LEU A 15 20.00 13.69 7.89
C LEU A 15 20.69 15.07 7.99
N ASN A 16 21.36 15.33 9.11
CA ASN A 16 22.07 16.59 9.33
C ASN A 16 23.17 16.83 8.29
N LYS A 17 23.86 15.76 7.86
CA LYS A 17 24.85 15.84 6.77
C LYS A 17 24.20 16.24 5.45
N PHE A 18 23.03 15.69 5.11
CA PHE A 18 22.32 16.00 3.87
C PHE A 18 21.87 17.46 3.84
N ILE A 19 21.33 17.95 4.97
CA ILE A 19 20.95 19.36 5.15
C ILE A 19 22.18 20.26 5.03
N LYS A 20 23.27 19.95 5.76
CA LYS A 20 24.51 20.74 5.75
C LYS A 20 25.16 20.81 4.37
N ASN A 21 25.07 19.75 3.58
CA ASN A 21 25.59 19.70 2.22
C ASN A 21 24.69 20.41 1.20
N GLY A 22 23.48 20.84 1.59
CA GLY A 22 22.51 21.47 0.69
C GLY A 22 21.82 20.48 -0.25
N TRP A 23 21.88 19.18 0.03
CA TRP A 23 21.17 18.15 -0.74
C TRP A 23 19.69 18.07 -0.37
N LEU A 24 19.37 18.39 0.90
CA LEU A 24 18.00 18.61 1.35
C LEU A 24 17.87 20.09 1.71
N LYS A 25 16.99 20.79 1.00
CA LYS A 25 16.70 22.20 1.20
C LYS A 25 15.21 22.34 1.49
N GLN A 26 14.90 23.13 2.51
CA GLN A 26 13.51 23.49 2.83
C GLN A 26 12.98 24.50 1.80
N ASP A 27 11.75 24.29 1.36
CA ASP A 27 11.04 25.23 0.50
C ASP A 27 10.74 26.54 1.21
N GLU A 28 10.62 27.61 0.43
CA GLU A 28 10.42 28.97 0.94
C GLU A 28 8.96 29.24 1.37
N ALA A 29 8.04 28.36 0.97
CA ALA A 29 6.63 28.39 1.35
C ALA A 29 6.04 26.96 1.30
N PRO A 30 4.86 26.73 1.92
CA PRO A 30 4.13 25.48 1.75
C PRO A 30 3.77 25.26 0.27
N TYR A 31 4.20 24.13 -0.29
CA TYR A 31 3.91 23.71 -1.65
C TYR A 31 3.25 22.34 -1.66
N LEU A 32 2.52 22.06 -2.74
CA LEU A 32 2.12 20.70 -3.10
C LEU A 32 2.98 20.22 -4.26
N TYR A 33 3.06 18.91 -4.42
CA TYR A 33 3.81 18.30 -5.52
C TYR A 33 2.97 17.29 -6.26
N ILE A 34 3.30 17.08 -7.52
CA ILE A 34 2.79 15.95 -8.29
C ILE A 34 3.94 14.96 -8.41
N TYR A 35 3.74 13.73 -7.94
CA TYR A 35 4.65 12.62 -8.15
C TYR A 35 3.99 11.60 -9.07
N ALA A 36 4.65 11.27 -10.18
CA ALA A 36 4.17 10.25 -11.09
C ALA A 36 5.10 9.04 -11.15
N GLN A 37 4.48 7.86 -11.17
CA GLN A 37 5.14 6.59 -11.42
C GLN A 37 4.62 5.99 -12.72
N THR A 38 5.54 5.61 -13.61
CA THR A 38 5.22 4.96 -14.88
C THR A 38 5.77 3.54 -14.88
N MET A 39 4.88 2.56 -15.03
CA MET A 39 5.21 1.14 -15.19
C MET A 39 4.34 0.54 -16.29
N ASN A 40 4.91 -0.25 -17.20
CA ASN A 40 4.17 -0.95 -18.27
C ASN A 40 3.26 -0.01 -19.10
N ASN A 41 3.78 1.16 -19.47
CA ASN A 41 3.05 2.23 -20.19
C ASN A 41 1.81 2.78 -19.46
N LYS A 42 1.62 2.45 -18.18
CA LYS A 42 0.60 3.05 -17.33
C LYS A 42 1.29 4.02 -16.36
N THR A 43 0.76 5.24 -16.30
CA THR A 43 1.22 6.27 -15.36
C THR A 43 0.15 6.51 -14.32
N GLN A 44 0.55 6.57 -13.06
CA GLN A 44 -0.27 7.06 -11.96
C GLN A 44 0.33 8.36 -11.44
N TYR A 45 -0.52 9.33 -11.13
CA TYR A 45 -0.16 10.64 -10.61
C TYR A 45 -0.71 10.79 -9.20
N GLY A 46 0.17 11.13 -8.27
CA GLY A 46 -0.17 11.34 -6.87
C GLY A 46 0.13 12.77 -6.44
N ILE A 47 -0.75 13.32 -5.59
CA ILE A 47 -0.49 14.60 -4.93
C ILE A 47 0.34 14.33 -3.68
N VAL A 48 1.54 14.88 -3.63
CA VAL A 48 2.40 14.86 -2.44
C VAL A 48 2.06 16.06 -1.59
N GLY A 49 1.81 15.80 -0.32
CA GLY A 49 1.51 16.80 0.69
C GLY A 49 1.54 16.20 2.09
N CYS A 50 1.08 17.00 3.04
CA CYS A 50 0.95 16.60 4.43
C CYS A 50 -0.44 16.03 4.69
N ALA A 51 -0.51 14.88 5.36
CA ALA A 51 -1.74 14.34 5.94
C ALA A 51 -1.81 14.65 7.44
N ALA A 52 -3.00 14.92 7.96
CA ALA A 52 -3.17 15.29 9.35
C ALA A 52 -3.09 14.07 10.27
N VAL A 53 -2.44 14.24 11.43
CA VAL A 53 -2.48 13.27 12.52
C VAL A 53 -3.91 13.05 12.99
N ASP A 54 -4.73 14.11 13.00
CA ASP A 54 -6.13 14.00 13.42
C ASP A 54 -6.98 13.16 12.45
N ASP A 55 -6.69 13.16 11.15
CA ASP A 55 -7.37 12.27 10.20
C ASP A 55 -7.12 10.80 10.53
N TYR A 56 -5.92 10.46 11.00
CA TYR A 56 -5.62 9.12 11.49
C TYR A 56 -6.34 8.81 12.81
N MET A 57 -6.28 9.74 13.77
CA MET A 57 -6.87 9.55 15.10
C MET A 57 -8.40 9.46 15.06
N ASN A 58 -9.04 10.19 14.13
CA ASN A 58 -10.49 10.24 13.95
C ASN A 58 -11.00 9.20 12.94
N GLY A 59 -10.12 8.38 12.36
CA GLY A 59 -10.49 7.32 11.44
C GLY A 59 -10.98 7.80 10.07
N VAL A 60 -10.57 9.00 9.65
CA VAL A 60 -10.71 9.49 8.27
C VAL A 60 -9.74 8.73 7.36
N ILE A 61 -8.51 8.51 7.81
CA ILE A 61 -7.56 7.59 7.18
C ILE A 61 -7.95 6.15 7.54
N LYS A 62 -8.44 5.40 6.55
CA LYS A 62 -8.85 4.01 6.69
C LYS A 62 -7.65 3.06 6.57
N LYS A 63 -7.62 2.10 7.49
CA LYS A 63 -6.66 0.99 7.52
C LYS A 63 -7.36 -0.28 7.09
N HIS A 64 -6.65 -1.13 6.36
CA HIS A 64 -7.10 -2.48 6.05
C HIS A 64 -6.17 -3.56 6.64
N GLU A 65 -5.07 -3.14 7.28
CA GLU A 65 -4.14 -4.01 7.99
C GLU A 65 -3.99 -3.56 9.45
N LEU A 66 -3.84 -4.54 10.36
CA LEU A 66 -3.39 -4.28 11.72
C LEU A 66 -1.87 -4.23 11.76
N THR A 67 -1.35 -3.16 12.33
CA THR A 67 0.07 -3.00 12.59
C THR A 67 0.53 -3.87 13.77
N ARG A 68 1.78 -4.30 13.70
CA ARG A 68 2.47 -5.01 14.79
C ARG A 68 3.24 -4.01 15.66
N LYS A 69 3.08 -4.13 16.99
CA LYS A 69 3.64 -3.19 17.98
C LYS A 69 5.17 -3.09 17.94
N ASP A 70 5.87 -4.19 17.70
CA ASP A 70 7.33 -4.25 17.56
C ASP A 70 7.81 -3.36 16.40
N LYS A 71 7.18 -3.49 15.23
CA LYS A 71 7.50 -2.69 14.04
C LYS A 71 7.09 -1.22 14.17
N GLU A 72 6.00 -0.95 14.89
CA GLU A 72 5.59 0.43 15.19
C GLU A 72 6.61 1.13 16.08
N GLU A 73 7.01 0.51 17.20
CA GLU A 73 7.94 1.14 18.14
C GLU A 73 9.30 1.43 17.50
N ASP A 74 9.81 0.51 16.67
CA ASP A 74 11.03 0.72 15.90
C ASP A 74 10.94 1.98 15.01
N ARG A 75 9.86 2.13 14.24
CA ARG A 75 9.63 3.32 13.42
C ARG A 75 9.40 4.58 14.25
N MET A 76 8.71 4.47 15.39
CA MET A 76 8.50 5.60 16.29
C MET A 76 9.81 6.11 16.87
N LYS A 77 10.73 5.23 17.28
CA LYS A 77 12.09 5.62 17.71
C LYS A 77 12.82 6.38 16.61
N HIS A 78 12.76 5.88 15.37
CA HIS A 78 13.35 6.55 14.23
C HIS A 78 12.79 7.96 14.05
N VAL A 79 11.46 8.14 14.00
CA VAL A 79 10.80 9.46 13.86
C VAL A 79 11.10 10.39 15.06
N ARG A 80 11.14 9.87 16.29
CA ARG A 80 11.48 10.66 17.48
C ARG A 80 12.90 11.21 17.39
N ILE A 81 13.86 10.36 17.01
CA ILE A 81 15.28 10.71 16.98
C ILE A 81 15.60 11.63 15.80
N THR A 82 15.05 11.37 14.62
CA THR A 82 15.31 12.20 13.44
C THR A 82 14.48 13.47 13.40
N ASN A 83 13.35 13.51 14.14
CA ASN A 83 12.35 14.57 14.07
C ASN A 83 11.86 14.83 12.63
N ALA A 84 11.80 13.79 11.80
CA ALA A 84 11.46 13.90 10.38
C ALA A 84 10.75 12.64 9.86
N ASN A 85 9.82 12.83 8.91
CA ASN A 85 9.25 11.75 8.11
C ASN A 85 10.14 11.54 6.88
N MET A 86 10.89 10.43 6.84
CA MET A 86 11.87 10.17 5.77
C MET A 86 11.26 9.65 4.47
N GLU A 87 10.05 9.10 4.55
CA GLU A 87 9.38 8.46 3.44
C GLU A 87 7.91 8.85 3.46
N PRO A 88 7.30 9.13 2.30
CA PRO A 88 5.88 9.35 2.24
C PRO A 88 5.12 8.05 2.50
N VAL A 89 3.92 8.19 3.06
CA VAL A 89 2.92 7.11 3.06
C VAL A 89 2.17 7.10 1.73
N PHE A 90 1.91 5.91 1.17
CA PHE A 90 1.06 5.77 0.00
C PHE A 90 -0.40 5.72 0.45
N PHE A 91 -1.13 6.78 0.15
CA PHE A 91 -2.58 6.83 0.27
C PHE A 91 -3.28 6.73 -1.07
N THR A 92 -4.50 6.19 -1.03
CA THR A 92 -5.45 6.29 -2.14
C THR A 92 -6.77 6.88 -1.69
N TYR A 93 -7.48 7.48 -2.64
CA TYR A 93 -8.76 8.14 -2.41
C TYR A 93 -9.72 7.86 -3.57
N PRO A 94 -11.05 7.93 -3.35
CA PRO A 94 -12.03 7.84 -4.43
C PRO A 94 -11.73 8.88 -5.51
N ALA A 95 -11.60 8.46 -6.76
CA ALA A 95 -11.23 9.35 -7.85
C ALA A 95 -12.17 10.57 -7.96
N VAL A 96 -11.57 11.76 -8.02
CA VAL A 96 -12.27 13.04 -8.21
C VAL A 96 -11.84 13.61 -9.57
N ALA A 97 -12.77 13.64 -10.51
CA ALA A 97 -12.47 14.03 -11.89
C ALA A 97 -11.91 15.46 -12.03
N GLU A 98 -12.22 16.35 -11.09
CA GLU A 98 -11.69 17.72 -11.08
C GLU A 98 -10.21 17.77 -10.66
N ILE A 99 -9.80 16.96 -9.67
CA ILE A 99 -8.40 16.80 -9.30
C ILE A 99 -7.61 16.23 -10.48
N ASP A 100 -8.13 15.18 -11.13
CA ASP A 100 -7.50 14.58 -12.32
C ASP A 100 -7.27 15.63 -13.43
N LYS A 101 -8.25 16.51 -13.68
CA LYS A 101 -8.12 17.60 -14.66
C LYS A 101 -7.08 18.63 -14.27
N ILE A 102 -7.01 19.02 -13.00
CA ILE A 102 -5.99 19.98 -12.51
C ILE A 102 -4.60 19.38 -12.70
N VAL A 103 -4.41 18.11 -12.30
CA VAL A 103 -3.14 17.39 -12.44
C VAL A 103 -2.76 17.26 -13.92
N GLU A 104 -3.66 16.77 -14.77
CA GLU A 104 -3.43 16.62 -16.21
C GLU A 104 -3.07 17.97 -16.86
N HIS A 105 -3.81 19.03 -16.53
CA HIS A 105 -3.50 20.37 -17.04
C HIS A 105 -2.12 20.83 -16.57
N PHE A 106 -1.78 20.63 -15.30
CA PHE A 106 -0.50 21.06 -14.75
C PHE A 106 0.67 20.34 -15.42
N VAL A 107 0.64 19.00 -15.51
CA VAL A 107 1.76 18.21 -16.06
C VAL A 107 1.94 18.45 -17.56
N ASN A 108 0.88 18.77 -18.30
CA ASN A 108 0.96 19.09 -19.73
C ASN A 108 1.53 20.49 -20.03
N ASN A 109 1.48 21.40 -19.06
CA ASN A 109 1.92 22.79 -19.24
C ASN A 109 3.20 23.15 -18.47
N HIS A 110 3.75 22.22 -17.68
CA HIS A 110 4.96 22.45 -16.89
C HIS A 110 5.95 21.30 -17.06
N LYS A 111 7.23 21.66 -17.17
CA LYS A 111 8.31 20.67 -17.20
C LYS A 111 8.50 20.06 -15.80
N PRO A 112 8.67 18.73 -15.67
CA PRO A 112 9.05 18.12 -14.40
C PRO A 112 10.40 18.65 -13.89
N GLU A 113 10.51 18.80 -12.58
CA GLU A 113 11.76 19.14 -11.89
C GLU A 113 12.69 17.92 -11.83
N TYR A 114 12.12 16.73 -11.65
CA TYR A 114 12.83 15.46 -11.77
C TYR A 114 12.12 14.55 -12.76
N ASP A 115 12.88 13.93 -13.65
CA ASP A 115 12.41 13.02 -14.70
C ASP A 115 13.53 12.00 -14.98
N PHE A 116 13.34 10.78 -14.50
CA PHE A 116 14.31 9.70 -14.66
C PHE A 116 13.65 8.32 -14.61
N THR A 117 14.32 7.32 -15.18
CA THR A 117 13.99 5.90 -15.01
C THR A 117 14.99 5.28 -14.05
N ALA A 118 14.50 4.62 -13.00
CA ALA A 118 15.34 3.90 -12.05
C ALA A 118 15.83 2.56 -12.63
N ASP A 119 16.82 1.94 -11.98
CA ASP A 119 17.45 0.69 -12.45
C ASP A 119 16.47 -0.50 -12.52
N ASP A 120 15.35 -0.42 -11.80
CA ASP A 120 14.24 -1.38 -11.82
C ASP A 120 13.25 -1.16 -12.98
N GLY A 121 13.49 -0.15 -13.83
CA GLY A 121 12.70 0.16 -15.01
C GLY A 121 11.47 1.05 -14.74
N PHE A 122 11.26 1.50 -13.50
CA PHE A 122 10.17 2.42 -13.17
C PHE A 122 10.53 3.85 -13.57
N GLY A 123 9.59 4.52 -14.24
CA GLY A 123 9.70 5.95 -14.55
C GLY A 123 9.23 6.80 -13.37
N HIS A 124 10.04 7.76 -12.95
CA HIS A 124 9.77 8.70 -11.86
C HIS A 124 9.75 10.11 -12.40
N HIS A 125 8.63 10.80 -12.19
CA HIS A 125 8.49 12.20 -12.59
C HIS A 125 7.95 13.01 -11.41
N PHE A 126 8.45 14.24 -11.26
CA PHE A 126 8.10 15.09 -10.13
C PHE A 126 7.93 16.54 -10.55
N TRP A 127 6.84 17.16 -10.13
CA TRP A 127 6.55 18.58 -10.36
C TRP A 127 6.26 19.27 -9.03
N VAL A 128 6.66 20.53 -8.93
CA VAL A 128 6.36 21.38 -7.78
C VAL A 128 5.26 22.37 -8.15
N ILE A 129 4.15 22.34 -7.43
CA ILE A 129 3.05 23.30 -7.54
C ILE A 129 3.37 24.46 -6.60
N ARG A 130 3.77 25.61 -7.17
CA ARG A 130 4.08 26.84 -6.41
C ARG A 130 2.95 27.88 -6.47
N ASP A 131 1.98 27.68 -7.35
CA ASP A 131 0.83 28.57 -7.52
C ASP A 131 -0.17 28.36 -6.38
N SER A 132 -0.37 29.40 -5.56
CA SER A 132 -1.27 29.31 -4.39
C SER A 132 -2.72 29.08 -4.78
N GLY A 133 -3.18 29.58 -5.94
CA GLY A 133 -4.54 29.36 -6.40
C GLY A 133 -4.80 27.90 -6.76
N ILE A 134 -3.83 27.22 -7.38
CA ILE A 134 -3.92 25.78 -7.65
C ILE A 134 -3.84 24.97 -6.36
N ILE A 135 -2.96 25.36 -5.43
CA ILE A 135 -2.87 24.70 -4.11
C ILE A 135 -4.19 24.80 -3.36
N ASP A 136 -4.77 26.00 -3.25
CA ASP A 136 -6.04 26.23 -2.55
C ASP A 136 -7.19 25.42 -3.18
N GLN A 137 -7.24 25.35 -4.51
CA GLN A 137 -8.21 24.52 -5.23
C GLN A 137 -8.06 23.04 -4.88
N LEU A 138 -6.84 22.51 -4.89
CA LEU A 138 -6.58 21.11 -4.54
C LEU A 138 -6.94 20.83 -3.08
N VAL A 139 -6.55 21.71 -2.15
CA VAL A 139 -6.88 21.57 -0.72
C VAL A 139 -8.40 21.52 -0.52
N ASN A 140 -9.15 22.48 -1.10
CA ASN A 140 -10.61 22.50 -1.01
C ASN A 140 -11.26 21.23 -1.58
N LEU A 141 -10.74 20.70 -2.70
CA LEU A 141 -11.24 19.44 -3.26
C LEU A 141 -10.95 18.23 -2.36
N PHE A 142 -9.83 18.25 -1.63
CA PHE A 142 -9.48 17.21 -0.67
C PHE A 142 -10.32 17.26 0.61
N GLU A 143 -10.77 18.44 1.04
CA GLU A 143 -11.71 18.58 2.18
C GLU A 143 -13.05 17.86 1.94
N GLU A 144 -13.49 17.77 0.68
CA GLU A 144 -14.72 17.08 0.28
C GLU A 144 -14.55 15.54 0.18
N ILE A 145 -13.31 15.04 0.25
CA ILE A 145 -13.04 13.60 0.22
C ILE A 145 -13.30 13.02 1.61
N PRO A 146 -14.30 12.13 1.78
CA PRO A 146 -14.69 11.69 3.11
C PRO A 146 -13.63 10.81 3.77
N TYR A 147 -12.89 10.03 2.99
CA TYR A 147 -11.92 9.06 3.47
C TYR A 147 -10.75 8.88 2.48
N THR A 148 -9.57 8.68 3.04
CA THR A 148 -8.40 8.15 2.32
C THR A 148 -8.05 6.78 2.89
N TYR A 149 -7.34 5.97 2.12
CA TYR A 149 -7.04 4.58 2.46
C TYR A 149 -5.53 4.38 2.40
N VAL A 150 -4.96 3.76 3.43
CA VAL A 150 -3.57 3.31 3.40
C VAL A 150 -3.43 2.22 2.34
N ALA A 151 -2.74 2.50 1.24
CA ALA A 151 -2.42 1.50 0.22
C ALA A 151 -1.07 0.82 0.52
N ASP A 152 -0.10 1.60 1.01
CA ASP A 152 1.16 1.08 1.55
C ASP A 152 1.69 2.00 2.67
N GLY A 153 2.31 1.39 3.68
CA GLY A 153 2.90 2.13 4.80
C GLY A 153 2.06 2.22 6.08
N HIS A 154 1.22 1.23 6.40
CA HIS A 154 0.44 1.18 7.67
C HIS A 154 1.27 1.48 8.92
N HIS A 155 2.46 0.86 9.04
CA HIS A 155 3.36 1.11 10.16
C HIS A 155 3.95 2.53 10.15
N ARG A 156 4.19 3.12 8.97
CA ARG A 156 4.65 4.51 8.83
C ARG A 156 3.57 5.49 9.26
N THR A 157 2.33 5.27 8.81
CA THR A 157 1.18 6.07 9.24
C THR A 157 0.99 6.02 10.74
N ALA A 158 0.97 4.82 11.33
CA ALA A 158 0.79 4.64 12.76
C ALA A 158 1.91 5.30 13.56
N ALA A 159 3.18 5.08 13.17
CA ALA A 159 4.32 5.68 13.86
C ALA A 159 4.30 7.21 13.81
N ALA A 160 4.05 7.79 12.64
CA ALA A 160 3.99 9.24 12.48
C ALA A 160 2.85 9.84 13.30
N ALA A 161 1.65 9.27 13.22
CA ALA A 161 0.49 9.76 13.97
C ALA A 161 0.64 9.62 15.49
N LEU A 162 1.20 8.50 15.97
CA LEU A 162 1.42 8.28 17.40
C LEU A 162 2.50 9.22 17.96
N VAL A 163 3.61 9.42 17.25
CA VAL A 163 4.66 10.39 17.66
C VAL A 163 4.13 11.82 17.61
N GLY A 164 3.35 12.17 16.59
CA GLY A 164 2.70 13.48 16.49
C GLY A 164 1.78 13.77 17.67
N ASN A 165 0.91 12.81 17.99
CA ASN A 165 0.01 12.90 19.15
C ASN A 165 0.76 12.93 20.49
N GLU A 166 1.88 12.21 20.62
CA GLU A 166 2.77 12.27 21.79
C GLU A 166 3.35 13.66 21.96
N LYS A 167 3.90 14.26 20.89
CA LYS A 167 4.45 15.62 20.93
C LYS A 167 3.41 16.67 21.27
N ARG A 168 2.21 16.57 20.68
CA ARG A 168 1.08 17.44 21.01
C ARG A 168 0.76 17.43 22.52
N LYS A 169 0.69 16.24 23.14
CA LYS A 169 0.42 16.11 24.58
C LYS A 169 1.53 16.67 25.46
N ASN A 170 2.76 16.69 24.95
CA ASN A 170 3.94 17.18 25.65
C ASN A 170 4.25 18.67 25.38
N ASN A 171 3.50 19.32 24.49
CA ASN A 171 3.65 20.74 24.19
C ASN A 171 2.55 21.57 24.91
N PRO A 172 2.87 22.28 26.01
CA PRO A 172 1.89 23.13 26.69
C PRO A 172 1.46 24.35 25.86
N ASP A 173 2.24 24.73 24.86
CA ASP A 173 2.00 25.89 23.99
C ASP A 173 1.42 25.49 22.62
N HIS A 174 0.76 24.32 22.54
CA HIS A 174 0.19 23.81 21.29
C HIS A 174 -0.85 24.74 20.67
N THR A 175 -0.66 25.10 19.40
CA THR A 175 -1.58 25.95 18.63
C THR A 175 -2.39 25.21 17.57
N GLY A 176 -1.91 24.05 17.10
CA GLY A 176 -2.53 23.28 16.01
C GLY A 176 -1.74 23.29 14.71
N ASP A 177 -0.81 24.25 14.56
CA ASP A 177 -0.05 24.45 13.32
C ASP A 177 1.35 23.81 13.35
N GLU A 178 1.73 23.17 14.45
CA GLU A 178 3.05 22.56 14.54
C GLU A 178 3.21 21.40 13.56
N GLU A 179 4.42 21.26 13.00
CA GLU A 179 4.78 20.22 12.03
C GLU A 179 4.48 18.79 12.51
N TYR A 180 4.48 18.54 13.83
CA TYR A 180 4.15 17.22 14.36
C TYR A 180 2.66 16.87 14.25
N ASN A 181 1.79 17.81 13.88
CA ASN A 181 0.38 17.55 13.57
C ASN A 181 0.18 16.98 12.17
N PHE A 182 1.25 16.88 11.38
CA PHE A 182 1.23 16.47 9.99
C PHE A 182 2.31 15.43 9.68
N PHE A 183 2.10 14.66 8.63
CA PHE A 183 3.13 13.76 8.11
C PHE A 183 3.07 13.61 6.59
N LEU A 184 4.22 13.32 6.01
CA LEU A 184 4.39 13.26 4.55
C LEU A 184 3.60 12.09 3.95
N ALA A 185 2.82 12.36 2.91
CA ALA A 185 2.05 11.38 2.18
C ALA A 185 2.01 11.68 0.67
N VAL A 186 1.76 10.65 -0.13
CA VAL A 186 1.35 10.78 -1.53
C VAL A 186 -0.03 10.17 -1.69
N HIS A 187 -0.95 10.94 -2.25
CA HIS A 187 -2.34 10.54 -2.49
C HIS A 187 -2.55 10.24 -3.97
N PHE A 188 -2.78 8.97 -4.32
CA PHE A 188 -3.10 8.53 -5.69
C PHE A 188 -4.59 8.23 -5.85
N PRO A 189 -5.26 8.69 -6.93
CA PRO A 189 -6.66 8.40 -7.13
C PRO A 189 -6.89 6.93 -7.48
N SER A 190 -7.97 6.35 -6.97
CA SER A 190 -8.24 4.91 -7.07
C SER A 190 -8.38 4.39 -8.50
N ASN A 191 -8.79 5.24 -9.44
CA ASN A 191 -8.93 4.92 -10.88
C ASN A 191 -7.57 4.76 -11.59
N GLN A 192 -6.47 5.23 -11.01
CA GLN A 192 -5.13 5.12 -11.59
C GLN A 192 -4.33 3.96 -10.99
N LEU A 193 -4.79 3.37 -9.89
CA LEU A 193 -4.13 2.23 -9.27
C LEU A 193 -4.23 0.96 -10.12
N THR A 194 -3.26 0.08 -9.91
CA THR A 194 -3.29 -1.28 -10.42
C THR A 194 -3.14 -2.22 -9.24
N ILE A 195 -4.19 -2.98 -8.96
CA ILE A 195 -4.12 -4.05 -7.97
C ILE A 195 -3.53 -5.27 -8.69
N ILE A 196 -2.38 -5.70 -8.22
CA ILE A 196 -1.69 -6.90 -8.72
C ILE A 196 -2.02 -8.10 -7.85
N ASP A 197 -1.79 -9.28 -8.41
CA ASP A 197 -1.93 -10.54 -7.70
C ASP A 197 -0.99 -10.64 -6.49
N TYR A 198 -1.44 -11.37 -5.48
CA TYR A 198 -0.63 -11.75 -4.33
C TYR A 198 -0.82 -13.25 -4.16
N ASN A 199 0.13 -14.04 -4.65
CA ASN A 199 0.01 -15.48 -4.77
C ASN A 199 0.32 -16.17 -3.44
N ARG A 200 -0.39 -17.26 -3.14
CA ARG A 200 -0.21 -18.08 -1.93
C ARG A 200 0.57 -19.34 -2.30
N VAL A 201 1.72 -19.55 -1.67
CA VAL A 201 2.56 -20.73 -1.88
C VAL A 201 2.44 -21.63 -0.66
N VAL A 202 1.80 -22.78 -0.81
CA VAL A 202 1.55 -23.72 0.29
C VAL A 202 2.57 -24.86 0.21
N LYS A 203 3.23 -25.17 1.34
CA LYS A 203 4.33 -26.14 1.39
C LYS A 203 3.90 -27.60 1.31
N ASP A 204 2.67 -27.90 1.72
CA ASP A 204 2.14 -29.27 1.80
C ASP A 204 0.60 -29.29 1.76
N LEU A 205 0.01 -30.46 1.49
CA LEU A 205 -1.44 -30.66 1.38
C LEU A 205 -2.12 -31.05 2.70
N ASN A 206 -1.54 -30.72 3.86
CA ASN A 206 -2.07 -31.05 5.18
C ASN A 206 -2.22 -32.56 5.42
N GLY A 207 -1.28 -33.34 4.90
CA GLY A 207 -1.31 -34.81 4.97
C GLY A 207 -2.28 -35.48 3.99
N LEU A 208 -3.00 -34.72 3.16
CA LEU A 208 -3.83 -35.28 2.09
C LEU A 208 -2.97 -35.79 0.95
N SER A 209 -3.41 -36.86 0.32
CA SER A 209 -2.96 -37.20 -1.03
C SER A 209 -3.51 -36.19 -2.05
N LYS A 210 -2.90 -36.14 -3.23
CA LYS A 210 -3.39 -35.30 -4.33
C LYS A 210 -4.85 -35.62 -4.68
N ALA A 211 -5.22 -36.89 -4.75
CA ALA A 211 -6.60 -37.28 -5.08
C ALA A 211 -7.59 -36.75 -4.04
N GLU A 212 -7.31 -36.95 -2.75
CA GLU A 212 -8.17 -36.45 -1.65
C GLU A 212 -8.26 -34.92 -1.63
N PHE A 213 -7.16 -34.23 -1.97
CA PHE A 213 -7.15 -32.77 -2.09
C PHE A 213 -8.08 -32.29 -3.21
N PHE A 214 -7.99 -32.90 -4.40
CA PHE A 214 -8.87 -32.59 -5.52
C PHE A 214 -10.33 -32.94 -5.25
N ASP A 215 -10.60 -34.05 -4.56
CA ASP A 215 -11.96 -34.43 -4.17
C ASP A 215 -12.58 -33.36 -3.25
N LYS A 216 -11.84 -32.91 -2.24
CA LYS A 216 -12.27 -31.84 -1.33
C LYS A 216 -12.47 -30.50 -2.05
N LEU A 217 -11.54 -30.12 -2.94
CA LEU A 217 -11.71 -28.92 -3.76
C LEU A 217 -12.96 -29.04 -4.64
N GLY A 218 -13.20 -30.23 -5.21
CA GLY A 218 -14.32 -30.53 -6.08
C GLY A 218 -15.68 -30.44 -5.40
N GLU A 219 -15.75 -30.42 -4.06
CA GLU A 219 -17.00 -30.13 -3.35
C GLU A 219 -17.44 -28.67 -3.56
N VAL A 220 -16.48 -27.73 -3.58
CA VAL A 220 -16.75 -26.28 -3.57
C VAL A 220 -16.32 -25.55 -4.85
N PHE A 221 -15.49 -26.14 -5.69
CA PHE A 221 -15.05 -25.60 -6.99
C PHE A 221 -15.45 -26.52 -8.15
N GLN A 222 -15.70 -25.92 -9.31
CA GLN A 222 -15.54 -26.60 -10.60
C GLN A 222 -14.06 -26.52 -10.98
N ILE A 223 -13.45 -27.68 -11.27
CA ILE A 223 -12.01 -27.81 -11.53
C ILE A 223 -11.77 -28.22 -12.98
N GLU A 224 -10.90 -27.51 -13.68
CA GLU A 224 -10.50 -27.83 -15.06
C GLU A 224 -8.96 -27.87 -15.15
N ASP A 225 -8.40 -28.93 -15.77
CA ASP A 225 -6.96 -29.05 -16.06
C ASP A 225 -6.65 -28.17 -17.29
N MET A 226 -5.82 -27.15 -17.08
CA MET A 226 -5.43 -26.18 -18.11
C MET A 226 -4.09 -26.56 -18.79
N GLY A 227 -3.47 -27.67 -18.37
CA GLY A 227 -2.18 -28.13 -18.89
C GLY A 227 -0.98 -27.44 -18.22
N THR A 228 0.11 -27.31 -18.97
CA THR A 228 1.40 -26.81 -18.46
C THR A 228 1.61 -25.32 -18.68
N GLU A 229 0.79 -24.69 -19.54
CA GLU A 229 0.88 -23.26 -19.83
C GLU A 229 0.26 -22.45 -18.69
N ILE A 230 0.84 -21.27 -18.42
CA ILE A 230 0.36 -20.38 -17.36
C ILE A 230 -1.12 -20.03 -17.59
N TYR A 231 -1.93 -20.36 -16.59
CA TYR A 231 -3.33 -19.98 -16.54
C TYR A 231 -3.52 -18.77 -15.62
N LYS A 232 -4.20 -17.74 -16.13
CA LYS A 232 -4.63 -16.58 -15.32
C LYS A 232 -6.14 -16.61 -15.14
N PRO A 233 -6.65 -16.25 -13.94
CA PRO A 233 -8.07 -16.06 -13.74
C PRO A 233 -8.66 -15.03 -14.70
N ASN A 234 -9.89 -15.27 -15.16
CA ASN A 234 -10.53 -14.44 -16.19
C ASN A 234 -11.89 -13.84 -15.77
N ALA A 235 -12.37 -14.15 -14.57
CA ALA A 235 -13.63 -13.68 -14.02
C ALA A 235 -13.57 -13.65 -12.49
N LEU A 236 -14.54 -12.97 -11.87
CA LEU A 236 -14.74 -13.02 -10.42
C LEU A 236 -14.97 -14.46 -9.95
N HIS A 237 -14.43 -14.80 -8.79
CA HIS A 237 -14.53 -16.13 -8.17
C HIS A 237 -13.89 -17.26 -8.98
N ASN A 238 -13.04 -16.91 -9.94
CA ASN A 238 -12.15 -17.85 -10.62
C ASN A 238 -10.73 -17.70 -10.07
N PHE A 239 -10.06 -18.83 -9.86
CA PHE A 239 -8.72 -18.91 -9.32
C PHE A 239 -7.85 -19.79 -10.22
N SER A 240 -6.55 -19.53 -10.20
CA SER A 240 -5.54 -20.38 -10.80
C SER A 240 -4.81 -21.14 -9.69
N MET A 241 -4.72 -22.45 -9.83
CA MET A 241 -3.92 -23.29 -8.95
C MET A 241 -2.83 -23.99 -9.75
N TYR A 242 -1.60 -23.95 -9.26
CA TYR A 242 -0.47 -24.66 -9.84
C TYR A 242 -0.02 -25.77 -8.91
N ILE A 243 0.03 -27.01 -9.41
CA ILE A 243 0.50 -28.18 -8.65
C ILE A 243 1.00 -29.28 -9.61
N ASP A 244 2.16 -29.86 -9.31
CA ASP A 244 2.84 -30.87 -10.14
C ASP A 244 2.95 -30.48 -11.62
N GLU A 245 3.54 -29.30 -11.88
CA GLU A 245 3.81 -28.78 -13.23
C GLU A 245 2.55 -28.52 -14.09
N LYS A 246 1.38 -28.46 -13.44
CA LYS A 246 0.11 -28.22 -14.11
C LYS A 246 -0.66 -27.09 -13.49
N TRP A 247 -1.30 -26.32 -14.37
CA TRP A 247 -2.25 -25.28 -14.04
C TRP A 247 -3.68 -25.82 -14.05
N TYR A 248 -4.46 -25.38 -13.08
CA TYR A 248 -5.87 -25.71 -12.93
C TYR A 248 -6.68 -24.43 -12.78
N SER A 249 -7.81 -24.39 -13.47
CA SER A 249 -8.86 -23.39 -13.25
C SER A 249 -9.77 -23.89 -12.14
N LEU A 250 -10.01 -23.05 -11.15
CA LEU A 250 -10.91 -23.31 -10.03
C LEU A 250 -12.00 -22.22 -10.03
N THR A 251 -13.23 -22.58 -10.39
CA THR A 251 -14.37 -21.64 -10.34
C THR A 251 -15.23 -21.97 -9.13
N ALA A 252 -15.38 -21.02 -8.20
CA ALA A 252 -16.17 -21.25 -6.99
C ALA A 252 -17.64 -21.51 -7.36
N LYS A 253 -18.22 -22.56 -6.79
CA LYS A 253 -19.62 -22.89 -7.07
C LYS A 253 -20.56 -21.86 -6.42
N PRO A 254 -21.67 -21.48 -7.06
CA PRO A 254 -22.67 -20.63 -6.43
C PRO A 254 -23.12 -21.18 -5.07
N GLY A 255 -23.29 -20.29 -4.08
CA GLY A 255 -23.64 -20.65 -2.71
C GLY A 255 -22.46 -21.03 -1.81
N THR A 256 -21.24 -21.06 -2.33
CA THR A 256 -20.00 -21.22 -1.53
C THR A 256 -19.40 -19.89 -1.07
N TYR A 257 -19.91 -18.79 -1.60
CA TYR A 257 -19.60 -17.40 -1.23
C TYR A 257 -20.91 -16.62 -1.07
N ASN A 258 -20.86 -15.45 -0.43
CA ASN A 258 -22.04 -14.65 -0.12
C ASN A 258 -21.97 -13.25 -0.75
N ASP A 259 -22.72 -13.05 -1.84
CA ASP A 259 -22.79 -11.77 -2.55
C ASP A 259 -23.34 -10.60 -1.70
N ASN A 260 -24.02 -10.90 -0.59
CA ASN A 260 -24.53 -9.87 0.33
C ASN A 260 -23.55 -9.53 1.46
N ASP A 261 -22.43 -10.23 1.55
CA ASP A 261 -21.36 -9.94 2.50
C ASP A 261 -20.20 -9.25 1.77
N PRO A 262 -19.94 -7.95 2.03
CA PRO A 262 -18.90 -7.20 1.34
C PRO A 262 -17.49 -7.75 1.57
N ILE A 263 -17.28 -8.57 2.60
CA ILE A 263 -16.00 -9.26 2.86
C ILE A 263 -16.07 -10.70 2.36
N GLY A 264 -17.17 -11.40 2.65
CA GLY A 264 -17.38 -12.81 2.28
C GLY A 264 -17.43 -13.06 0.77
N VAL A 265 -17.73 -12.05 -0.03
CA VAL A 265 -17.70 -12.12 -1.50
C VAL A 265 -16.29 -11.99 -2.08
N LEU A 266 -15.32 -11.44 -1.35
CA LEU A 266 -14.00 -11.18 -1.89
C LEU A 266 -13.27 -12.49 -2.19
N ASP A 267 -12.66 -12.60 -3.38
CA ASP A 267 -11.93 -13.81 -3.81
C ASP A 267 -10.86 -14.24 -2.81
N VAL A 268 -10.18 -13.28 -2.15
CA VAL A 268 -9.22 -13.57 -1.09
C VAL A 268 -9.85 -14.26 0.12
N THR A 269 -11.08 -13.89 0.49
CA THR A 269 -11.84 -14.49 1.59
C THR A 269 -12.32 -15.89 1.17
N VAL A 270 -12.87 -16.02 -0.04
CA VAL A 270 -13.31 -17.30 -0.60
C VAL A 270 -12.16 -18.31 -0.62
N LEU A 271 -10.98 -17.92 -1.12
CA LEU A 271 -9.78 -18.76 -1.13
C LEU A 271 -9.32 -19.11 0.30
N SER A 272 -9.28 -18.13 1.19
CA SER A 272 -8.80 -18.32 2.57
C SER A 272 -9.71 -19.28 3.33
N ASP A 273 -11.02 -19.09 3.27
CA ASP A 273 -11.98 -19.87 4.04
C ASP A 273 -12.19 -21.26 3.44
N LEU A 274 -12.38 -21.35 2.12
CA LEU A 274 -12.74 -22.61 1.48
C LEU A 274 -11.55 -23.54 1.29
N VAL A 275 -10.35 -22.99 1.00
CA VAL A 275 -9.18 -23.80 0.67
C VAL A 275 -8.16 -23.77 1.80
N LEU A 276 -7.66 -22.59 2.16
CA LEU A 276 -6.54 -22.50 3.11
C LEU A 276 -6.95 -23.01 4.49
N ASP A 277 -8.10 -22.59 5.01
CA ASP A 277 -8.64 -23.07 6.28
C ASP A 277 -9.24 -24.47 6.13
N LYS A 278 -10.40 -24.61 5.48
CA LYS A 278 -11.19 -25.86 5.51
C LYS A 278 -10.50 -27.09 4.92
N VAL A 279 -9.65 -26.91 3.90
CA VAL A 279 -8.97 -28.04 3.23
C VAL A 279 -7.56 -28.21 3.78
N LEU A 280 -6.80 -27.11 3.89
CA LEU A 280 -5.37 -27.15 4.21
C LEU A 280 -5.04 -26.89 5.68
N GLY A 281 -6.02 -26.50 6.51
CA GLY A 281 -5.87 -26.28 7.95
C GLY A 281 -5.01 -25.07 8.32
N ILE A 282 -4.90 -24.07 7.44
CA ILE A 282 -4.14 -22.84 7.62
C ILE A 282 -5.11 -21.73 8.04
N THR A 283 -5.35 -21.63 9.35
CA THR A 283 -6.33 -20.71 9.94
C THR A 283 -5.80 -19.30 10.20
N ASP A 284 -4.49 -19.14 10.45
CA ASP A 284 -3.84 -17.82 10.56
C ASP A 284 -2.65 -17.73 9.61
N LEU A 285 -2.86 -16.99 8.51
CA LEU A 285 -1.88 -16.74 7.46
C LEU A 285 -0.63 -16.01 7.97
N ARG A 286 -0.71 -15.31 9.10
CA ARG A 286 0.39 -14.49 9.62
C ARG A 286 1.38 -15.28 10.48
N THR A 287 0.95 -16.42 11.01
CA THR A 287 1.73 -17.22 11.97
C THR A 287 2.03 -18.63 11.47
N SER A 288 1.34 -19.08 10.42
CA SER A 288 1.59 -20.40 9.83
C SER A 288 2.91 -20.44 9.07
N ASN A 289 3.77 -21.40 9.43
CA ASN A 289 5.02 -21.68 8.71
C ASN A 289 4.82 -22.52 7.45
N ARG A 290 3.58 -22.93 7.13
CA ARG A 290 3.23 -23.79 5.97
C ARG A 290 2.84 -23.00 4.72
N ILE A 291 2.83 -21.67 4.80
CA ILE A 291 2.47 -20.78 3.69
C ILE A 291 3.53 -19.70 3.50
N ASP A 292 3.75 -19.32 2.25
CA ASP A 292 4.57 -18.19 1.83
C ASP A 292 3.81 -17.38 0.77
N PHE A 293 4.36 -16.23 0.38
CA PHE A 293 3.68 -15.28 -0.49
C PHE A 293 4.60 -14.79 -1.60
N VAL A 294 4.08 -14.79 -2.83
CA VAL A 294 4.78 -14.26 -4.00
C VAL A 294 3.98 -13.09 -4.54
N GLY A 295 4.59 -11.90 -4.50
CA GLY A 295 3.99 -10.68 -5.05
C GLY A 295 3.91 -10.71 -6.56
N GLY A 296 2.78 -10.25 -7.12
CA GLY A 296 2.48 -10.26 -8.55
C GLY A 296 3.50 -9.53 -9.42
N ILE A 297 4.26 -8.60 -8.84
CA ILE A 297 5.36 -7.90 -9.52
C ILE A 297 6.46 -8.85 -9.99
N ARG A 298 6.65 -9.99 -9.30
CA ARG A 298 7.60 -11.04 -9.70
C ARG A 298 7.05 -11.92 -10.82
N GLY A 299 5.73 -11.93 -10.99
CA GLY A 299 5.01 -12.70 -11.99
C GLY A 299 4.86 -14.19 -11.65
N LEU A 300 4.03 -14.89 -12.44
CA LEU A 300 3.72 -16.31 -12.26
C LEU A 300 4.85 -17.26 -12.70
N ASN A 301 5.90 -16.75 -13.35
CA ASN A 301 7.08 -17.55 -13.72
C ASN A 301 7.93 -17.94 -12.52
N GLU A 302 7.70 -17.33 -11.36
CA GLU A 302 8.39 -17.62 -10.10
C GLU A 302 7.71 -18.75 -9.29
N LEU A 303 6.57 -19.25 -9.77
CA LEU A 303 5.76 -20.30 -9.14
C LEU A 303 6.08 -21.70 -9.67
#